data_AF-A0A2G9V3A8-F1
#
_entry.id   AF-A0A2G9V3A8-F1
#
_cell.length_a   1.000
_cell.length_b   1.000
_cell.length_c   1.000
_cell.angle_alpha   90.00
_cell.angle_beta   90.00
_cell.angle_gamma   90.00
#
_symmetry.space_group_name_H-M   'P 1'
#
loop_
_entity.id
_entity.type
_entity.pdbx_description
1 polymer ?
#
loop_
_entity_poly.entity_id
_entity_poly.type
_entity_poly.pdbx_seq_one_letter_code
_entity_poly.pdbx_strand_id
1 'polypeptide(L)'
;MFSASNSTNDPEALLKRCRDFMEEAQDRFESATVEKAAKLILELADIVEKSGNSDSVTEMAVNVAEDVIKRVESVRRRPISTTSQLINHLVAQSGFVKCEEKWGVPVNKTALANLLNRLMARGHMSDKSALIQNYFGSAV
;
A
#
# COMPACT_ATOMS: atom_id res chain seq x y z
N MET A 1 -3.72 -35.75 22.17
CA MET A 1 -3.52 -35.30 20.78
C MET A 1 -4.79 -34.59 20.34
N PHE A 2 -4.71 -33.31 19.98
CA PHE A 2 -5.18 -32.74 18.71
C PHE A 2 -4.93 -31.22 18.75
N SER A 3 -4.42 -30.74 17.62
CA SER A 3 -3.56 -29.57 17.47
C SER A 3 -4.28 -28.24 17.59
N ALA A 4 -3.68 -27.31 18.32
CA ALA A 4 -3.94 -25.89 18.20
C ALA A 4 -3.61 -25.45 16.76
N SER A 5 -4.65 -25.23 15.97
CA SER A 5 -4.52 -24.88 14.55
C SER A 5 -4.83 -23.40 14.37
N ASN A 6 -3.79 -22.58 14.55
CA ASN A 6 -3.44 -21.44 13.70
C ASN A 6 -4.62 -20.62 13.10
N SER A 7 -5.35 -19.88 13.93
CA SER A 7 -6.48 -19.02 13.49
C SER A 7 -6.06 -17.64 12.96
N THR A 8 -4.79 -17.43 12.61
CA THR A 8 -4.26 -16.14 12.13
C THR A 8 -4.01 -16.08 10.62
N ASN A 9 -4.25 -17.16 9.89
CA ASN A 9 -4.01 -17.27 8.43
C ASN A 9 -5.28 -17.60 7.65
N ASP A 10 -6.46 -17.30 8.19
CA ASP A 10 -7.72 -17.53 7.47
C ASP A 10 -7.91 -16.45 6.39
N PRO A 11 -7.84 -16.80 5.08
CA PRO A 11 -7.96 -15.84 4.01
C PRO A 11 -9.30 -15.10 4.06
N GLU A 12 -10.38 -15.75 4.50
CA GLU A 12 -11.70 -15.12 4.61
C GLU A 12 -11.73 -14.03 5.68
N ALA A 13 -11.06 -14.25 6.81
CA ALA A 13 -10.94 -13.26 7.88
C ALA A 13 -10.13 -12.03 7.42
N LEU A 14 -9.07 -12.26 6.62
CA LEU A 14 -8.29 -11.17 6.02
C LEU A 14 -9.11 -10.39 4.99
N LEU A 15 -9.91 -11.07 4.17
CA LEU A 15 -10.78 -10.45 3.17
C LEU A 15 -11.92 -9.65 3.78
N LYS A 16 -12.51 -10.16 4.85
CA LYS A 16 -13.51 -9.42 5.61
C LYS A 16 -12.91 -8.16 6.21
N ARG A 17 -11.72 -8.27 6.83
CA ARG A 17 -11.01 -7.11 7.38
C ARG A 17 -10.67 -6.07 6.30
N CYS A 18 -10.25 -6.50 5.11
CA CYS A 18 -10.01 -5.61 3.98
C CYS A 18 -11.29 -4.89 3.52
N ARG A 19 -12.42 -5.60 3.44
CA ARG A 19 -13.71 -5.00 3.07
C ARG A 19 -14.19 -4.00 4.11
N ASP A 20 -14.09 -4.35 5.38
CA ASP A 20 -14.46 -3.47 6.50
C ASP A 20 -13.58 -2.20 6.51
N PHE A 21 -12.27 -2.35 6.23
CA PHE A 21 -11.36 -1.21 6.06
C PHE A 21 -11.73 -0.30 4.88
N MET A 22 -12.24 -0.85 3.77
CA MET A 22 -12.65 -0.06 2.60
C MET A 22 -13.91 0.77 2.89
N GLU A 23 -14.90 0.19 3.56
CA GLU A 23 -16.11 0.91 3.97
C GLU A 23 -15.75 2.04 4.95
N GLU A 24 -14.85 1.79 5.91
CA GLU A 24 -14.37 2.84 6.82
C GLU A 24 -13.49 3.90 6.15
N ALA A 25 -12.75 3.54 5.10
CA ALA A 25 -11.88 4.46 4.37
C ALA A 25 -12.66 5.45 3.50
N GLN A 26 -13.83 5.07 2.99
CA GLN A 26 -14.62 5.89 2.05
C GLN A 26 -14.99 7.27 2.62
N ASP A 27 -15.18 7.39 3.94
CA ASP A 27 -15.60 8.62 4.61
C ASP A 27 -14.45 9.59 4.98
N ARG A 28 -13.18 9.21 4.83
CA ARG A 28 -12.04 9.93 5.49
C ARG A 28 -11.05 10.65 4.55
N PHE A 29 -11.37 10.81 3.27
CA PHE A 29 -10.39 11.12 2.21
C PHE A 29 -10.15 12.62 1.86
N GLU A 30 -10.41 13.61 2.73
CA GLU A 30 -10.41 15.03 2.30
C GLU A 30 -9.14 15.89 2.54
N SER A 31 -8.24 15.58 3.47
CA SER A 31 -6.90 16.23 3.53
C SER A 31 -5.88 15.57 4.46
N ALA A 32 -6.32 14.80 5.46
CA ALA A 32 -5.47 13.85 6.21
C ALA A 32 -5.07 12.61 5.38
N THR A 33 -5.16 12.75 4.06
CA THR A 33 -5.44 11.69 3.10
C THR A 33 -4.19 10.98 2.62
N VAL A 34 -3.07 11.70 2.48
CA VAL A 34 -1.86 11.15 1.86
C VAL A 34 -1.09 10.24 2.81
N GLU A 35 -0.94 10.66 4.06
CA GLU A 35 -0.37 9.80 5.10
C GLU A 35 -1.26 8.58 5.36
N LYS A 36 -2.58 8.75 5.46
CA LYS A 36 -3.51 7.63 5.62
C LYS A 36 -3.48 6.70 4.41
N ALA A 37 -3.41 7.24 3.19
CA ALA A 37 -3.23 6.45 1.98
C ALA A 37 -1.91 5.69 1.99
N ALA A 38 -0.81 6.33 2.41
CA ALA A 38 0.48 5.66 2.56
C ALA A 38 0.41 4.52 3.57
N LYS A 39 -0.18 4.75 4.76
CA LYS A 39 -0.40 3.71 5.77
C LYS A 39 -1.22 2.55 5.23
N LEU A 40 -2.31 2.83 4.53
CA LEU A 40 -3.16 1.82 3.92
C LEU A 40 -2.41 1.00 2.86
N ILE A 41 -1.60 1.63 2.00
CA ILE A 41 -0.78 0.91 1.02
C ILE A 41 0.26 0.01 1.72
N LEU A 42 0.87 0.48 2.82
CA LEU A 42 1.80 -0.33 3.61
C LEU A 42 1.11 -1.53 4.28
N GLU A 43 -0.09 -1.32 4.84
CA GLU A 43 -0.91 -2.38 5.43
C GLU A 43 -1.34 -3.42 4.37
N LEU A 44 -1.73 -2.97 3.18
CA LEU A 44 -2.06 -3.86 2.06
C LEU A 44 -0.85 -4.70 1.64
N ALA A 45 0.34 -4.10 1.57
CA ALA A 45 1.57 -4.83 1.27
C ALA A 45 1.90 -5.89 2.35
N ASP A 46 1.71 -5.55 3.63
CA ASP A 46 1.87 -6.49 4.75
C ASP A 46 0.84 -7.64 4.70
N ILE A 47 -0.41 -7.36 4.32
CA ILE A 47 -1.44 -8.40 4.11
C ILE A 47 -1.06 -9.33 2.97
N VAL A 48 -0.58 -8.78 1.85
CA VAL A 48 -0.11 -9.59 0.71
C VAL A 48 1.01 -10.52 1.14
N GLU A 49 1.99 -10.02 1.89
CA GLU A 49 3.06 -10.88 2.39
C GLU A 49 2.55 -11.96 3.34
N LYS A 50 1.73 -11.61 4.33
CA LYS A 50 1.18 -12.57 5.30
C LYS A 50 0.30 -13.63 4.66
N SER A 51 -0.30 -13.32 3.51
CA SER A 51 -1.05 -14.28 2.71
C SER A 51 -0.18 -15.26 1.92
N GLY A 52 1.15 -15.17 2.01
CA GLY A 52 2.09 -15.94 1.22
C GLY A 52 2.14 -15.50 -0.24
N ASN A 53 1.82 -14.23 -0.53
CA ASN A 53 1.66 -13.70 -1.89
C ASN A 53 0.60 -14.46 -2.72
N SER A 54 -0.51 -14.85 -2.09
CA SER A 54 -1.64 -15.43 -2.81
C SER A 54 -2.09 -14.51 -3.95
N ASP A 55 -2.22 -15.05 -5.17
CA ASP A 55 -2.61 -14.25 -6.34
C ASP A 55 -3.96 -13.56 -6.15
N SER A 56 -4.92 -14.23 -5.51
CA SER A 56 -6.25 -13.67 -5.26
C SER A 56 -6.20 -12.50 -4.27
N VAL A 57 -5.46 -12.65 -3.16
CA VAL A 57 -5.27 -11.61 -2.15
C VAL A 57 -4.49 -10.44 -2.72
N THR A 58 -3.45 -10.74 -3.50
CA THR A 58 -2.64 -9.74 -4.20
C THR A 58 -3.48 -8.92 -5.16
N GLU A 59 -4.31 -9.58 -5.98
CA GLU A 59 -5.18 -8.90 -6.93
C GLU A 59 -6.20 -8.00 -6.23
N MET A 60 -6.78 -8.46 -5.13
CA MET A 60 -7.68 -7.64 -4.32
C MET A 60 -6.96 -6.45 -3.69
N ALA A 61 -5.78 -6.65 -3.11
CA ALA A 61 -4.97 -5.56 -2.56
C ALA A 61 -4.60 -4.52 -3.63
N VAL A 62 -4.30 -4.96 -4.86
CA VAL A 62 -4.05 -4.05 -5.99
C VAL A 62 -5.30 -3.25 -6.33
N ASN A 63 -6.48 -3.88 -6.39
CA ASN A 63 -7.74 -3.17 -6.66
C ASN A 63 -8.02 -2.08 -5.60
N VAL A 64 -7.84 -2.41 -4.31
CA VAL A 64 -8.02 -1.42 -3.23
C VAL A 64 -7.00 -0.29 -3.33
N ALA A 65 -5.73 -0.62 -3.55
CA ALA A 65 -4.68 0.37 -3.70
C ALA A 65 -4.95 1.26 -4.93
N GLU A 66 -5.49 0.70 -6.01
CA GLU A 66 -5.84 1.44 -7.22
C GLU A 66 -6.89 2.53 -6.94
N ASP A 67 -7.94 2.20 -6.20
CA ASP A 67 -8.97 3.19 -5.82
C ASP A 67 -8.40 4.31 -4.95
N VAL A 68 -7.47 3.99 -4.05
CA VAL A 68 -6.73 4.97 -3.25
C VAL A 68 -5.86 5.87 -4.12
N ILE A 69 -5.11 5.27 -5.06
CA ILE A 69 -4.22 6.00 -5.97
C ILE A 69 -5.01 6.92 -6.89
N LYS A 70 -6.12 6.46 -7.48
CA LYS A 70 -7.01 7.31 -8.31
C LYS A 70 -7.47 8.55 -7.56
N ARG A 71 -7.85 8.41 -6.29
CA ARG A 71 -8.21 9.56 -5.44
C ARG A 71 -7.01 10.48 -5.22
N VAL A 72 -5.84 9.94 -4.89
CA VAL A 72 -4.61 10.73 -4.70
C VAL A 72 -4.24 11.49 -5.98
N GLU A 73 -4.31 10.86 -7.15
CA GLU A 73 -4.00 11.46 -8.45
C GLU A 73 -5.01 12.55 -8.85
N SER A 74 -6.27 12.42 -8.44
CA SER A 74 -7.30 13.43 -8.67
C SER A 74 -7.04 14.74 -7.91
N VAL A 75 -6.31 14.67 -6.78
CA VAL A 75 -6.00 15.85 -5.96
C VAL A 75 -4.81 16.59 -6.55
N ARG A 76 -5.09 17.74 -7.17
CA ARG A 76 -4.06 18.63 -7.69
C ARG A 76 -3.59 19.61 -6.61
N ARG A 77 -2.40 19.37 -6.05
CA ARG A 77 -1.68 20.31 -5.18
C ARG A 77 -0.39 20.79 -5.82
N ARG A 78 -0.03 22.04 -5.55
CA ARG A 78 1.25 22.68 -5.92
C ARG A 78 1.93 23.20 -4.64
N PRO A 79 3.27 23.24 -4.59
CA PRO A 79 4.23 22.91 -5.66
C PRO A 79 4.50 21.41 -5.82
N ILE A 80 4.29 20.60 -4.79
CA ILE A 80 4.52 19.15 -4.81
C ILE A 80 3.19 18.43 -5.03
N SER A 81 3.13 17.52 -6.01
CA SER A 81 1.94 16.72 -6.26
C SER A 81 1.64 15.77 -5.10
N THR A 82 0.36 15.48 -4.88
CA THR A 82 -0.12 14.54 -3.86
C THR A 82 0.50 13.15 -4.05
N THR A 83 0.64 12.71 -5.31
CA THR A 83 1.34 11.46 -5.67
C THR A 83 2.81 11.47 -5.27
N SER A 84 3.53 12.58 -5.45
CA SER A 84 4.91 12.72 -4.96
C SER A 84 4.98 12.60 -3.44
N GLN A 85 4.06 13.24 -2.71
CA GLN A 85 4.02 13.17 -1.25
C GLN A 85 3.77 11.74 -0.78
N LEU A 86 2.84 11.03 -1.43
CA LEU A 86 2.56 9.62 -1.15
C LEU A 86 3.82 8.76 -1.28
N ILE A 87 4.52 8.86 -2.42
CA ILE A 87 5.72 8.06 -2.68
C ILE A 87 6.82 8.42 -1.68
N ASN A 88 7.01 9.69 -1.36
CA ASN A 88 7.99 10.11 -0.36
C ASN A 88 7.71 9.48 1.02
N HIS A 89 6.44 9.40 1.44
CA HIS A 89 6.07 8.71 2.66
C HIS A 89 6.41 7.22 2.60
N LEU A 90 6.08 6.53 1.50
CA LEU A 90 6.39 5.11 1.33
C LEU A 90 7.91 4.85 1.39
N VAL A 91 8.71 5.69 0.72
CA VAL A 91 10.18 5.61 0.71
C VAL A 91 10.75 5.83 2.12
N ALA A 92 10.26 6.84 2.85
CA ALA A 92 10.71 7.16 4.21
C ALA A 92 10.33 6.08 5.22
N GLN A 93 9.09 5.56 5.17
CA GLN A 93 8.66 4.49 6.06
C GLN A 93 9.42 3.19 5.78
N SER A 94 9.72 2.90 4.51
CA SER A 94 10.59 1.79 4.08
C SER A 94 12.06 1.94 4.50
N GLY A 95 12.46 3.09 5.05
CA GLY A 95 13.80 3.32 5.58
C GLY A 95 14.87 3.54 4.52
N PHE A 96 14.49 3.89 3.29
CA PHE A 96 15.45 4.30 2.25
C PHE A 96 16.02 5.71 2.51
N VAL A 97 15.29 6.53 3.27
CA VAL A 97 15.70 7.86 3.70
C VAL A 97 15.41 8.03 5.19
N LYS A 98 16.06 9.02 5.82
CA LYS A 98 15.77 9.39 7.21
C LYS A 98 14.30 9.78 7.34
N CYS A 99 13.62 9.19 8.33
CA CYS A 99 12.21 9.42 8.62
C CYS A 99 12.12 9.96 10.05
N GLU A 100 11.59 11.17 10.21
CA GLU A 100 11.49 11.82 11.53
C GLU A 100 10.44 11.14 12.41
N GLU A 101 9.36 10.64 11.80
CA GLU A 101 8.29 9.93 12.49
C GLU A 101 8.09 8.54 11.88
N LYS A 102 8.21 7.49 12.70
CA LYS A 102 7.88 6.12 12.31
C LYS A 102 6.47 5.78 12.77
N TRP A 103 5.66 5.27 11.85
CA TRP A 103 4.24 5.04 12.12
C TRP A 103 3.93 3.69 12.79
N GLY A 104 4.93 2.84 13.02
CA GLY A 104 4.73 1.51 13.61
C GLY A 104 4.00 0.51 12.69
N VAL A 105 3.76 0.86 11.42
CA VAL A 105 3.22 -0.05 10.41
C VAL A 105 4.35 -0.96 9.89
N PRO A 106 4.17 -2.30 9.88
CA PRO A 106 5.15 -3.21 9.27
C PRO A 106 5.39 -2.85 7.80
N VAL A 107 6.65 -2.88 7.37
CA VAL A 107 7.00 -2.58 5.98
C VAL A 107 7.74 -3.75 5.35
N ASN A 108 7.03 -4.51 4.51
CA ASN A 108 7.66 -5.48 3.63
C ASN A 108 7.98 -4.82 2.28
N LYS A 109 9.27 -4.60 2.02
CA LYS A 109 9.74 -3.86 0.83
C LYS A 109 9.43 -4.59 -0.48
N THR A 110 9.52 -5.92 -0.49
CA THR A 110 9.27 -6.74 -1.67
C THR A 110 7.78 -6.78 -2.01
N ALA A 111 6.91 -7.01 -1.02
CA ALA A 111 5.46 -6.98 -1.23
C ALA A 111 4.98 -5.59 -1.64
N LEU A 112 5.55 -4.53 -1.05
CA LEU A 112 5.27 -3.16 -1.44
C LEU A 112 5.73 -2.87 -2.88
N ALA A 113 6.94 -3.30 -3.26
CA ALA A 113 7.44 -3.16 -4.62
C ALA A 113 6.55 -3.88 -5.65
N ASN A 114 6.12 -5.10 -5.33
CA ASN A 114 5.19 -5.87 -6.17
C ASN A 114 3.85 -5.14 -6.35
N LEU A 115 3.28 -4.60 -5.27
CA LEU A 115 2.05 -3.83 -5.31
C LEU A 115 2.20 -2.57 -6.18
N LEU A 116 3.28 -1.81 -5.99
CA LEU A 116 3.57 -0.60 -6.77
C LEU A 116 3.82 -0.91 -8.26
N ASN A 117 4.53 -2.00 -8.57
CA ASN A 117 4.77 -2.43 -9.95
C ASN A 117 3.47 -2.81 -10.66
N ARG A 118 2.56 -3.52 -9.99
CA ARG A 118 1.24 -3.84 -10.55
C ARG A 118 0.40 -2.59 -10.80
N LEU A 119 0.44 -1.61 -9.90
CA LEU A 119 -0.25 -0.33 -10.10
C LEU A 119 0.33 0.46 -11.28
N MET A 120 1.66 0.49 -11.43
CA MET A 120 2.31 1.12 -12.59
C MET A 120 1.97 0.40 -13.90
N ALA A 121 1.90 -0.93 -13.90
CA ALA A 121 1.49 -1.71 -15.07
C ALA A 121 0.04 -1.40 -15.51
N ARG A 122 -0.81 -0.93 -14.58
CA ARG A 122 -2.17 -0.45 -14.87
C ARG A 122 -2.25 1.01 -15.33
N GLY A 123 -1.10 1.70 -15.43
CA GLY A 123 -1.02 3.09 -15.90
C GLY A 123 -1.09 4.15 -14.81
N HIS A 124 -1.02 3.78 -13.53
CA HIS A 124 -0.97 4.75 -12.43
C HIS A 124 0.45 5.21 -12.14
N MET A 125 0.58 6.42 -11.59
CA MET A 125 1.84 7.02 -11.14
C MET A 125 2.94 7.08 -12.21
N SER A 126 2.57 7.13 -13.50
CA SER A 126 3.52 7.06 -14.62
C SER A 126 4.57 8.17 -14.58
N ASP A 127 4.18 9.37 -14.12
CA ASP A 127 5.04 10.54 -13.92
C ASP A 127 5.99 10.41 -12.72
N LYS A 128 5.89 9.32 -11.95
CA LYS A 128 6.73 8.97 -10.81
C LYS A 128 7.38 7.59 -10.95
N SER A 129 7.20 6.92 -12.09
CA SER A 129 7.79 5.61 -12.38
C SER A 129 9.29 5.55 -12.12
N ALA A 130 10.06 6.53 -12.60
CA ALA A 130 11.51 6.59 -12.36
C ALA A 130 11.88 6.68 -10.87
N LEU A 131 11.11 7.42 -10.08
CA LEU A 131 11.31 7.54 -8.64
C LEU A 131 11.01 6.22 -7.93
N ILE A 132 9.91 5.56 -8.31
CA ILE A 132 9.52 4.26 -7.75
C ILE A 132 10.59 3.22 -8.10
N GLN A 133 11.04 3.15 -9.37
CA GLN A 133 12.07 2.21 -9.81
C GLN A 133 13.41 2.44 -9.10
N ASN A 134 13.79 3.69 -8.84
CA ASN A 134 15.03 3.99 -8.13
C ASN A 134 15.08 3.41 -6.70
N TYR A 135 13.94 3.36 -6.00
CA TYR A 135 13.88 2.86 -4.61
C TYR A 135 13.39 1.42 -4.49
N PHE A 136 12.48 0.99 -5.35
CA PHE A 136 11.80 -0.29 -5.27
C PHE A 136 12.09 -1.22 -6.46
N GLY A 137 12.82 -0.76 -7.49
CA GLY A 137 13.10 -1.55 -8.69
C GLY A 137 14.00 -2.77 -8.44
N SER A 138 14.86 -2.73 -7.42
CA SER A 138 15.73 -3.85 -7.04
C SER A 138 15.12 -4.78 -5.99
N ALA A 139 13.88 -4.53 -5.54
CA ALA A 139 13.25 -5.25 -4.45
C ALA A 139 12.42 -6.47 -4.91
N VAL A 140 12.38 -6.73 -6.23
CA VAL A 140 11.71 -7.85 -6.90
C VAL A 140 12.74 -8.76 -7.54
#